data_AF-A0A643F7N7-F1
#
_entry.id   AF-A0A643F7N7-F1
#
_cell.length_a   1.000
_cell.length_b   1.000
_cell.length_c   1.000
_cell.angle_alpha   90.00
_cell.angle_beta   90.00
_cell.angle_gamma   90.00
#
_symmetry.space_group_name_H-M   'P 1'
#
loop_
_entity.id
_entity.type
_entity.pdbx_description
1 polymer ?
#
loop_
_entity_poly.entity_id
_entity_poly.type
_entity_poly.pdbx_seq_one_letter_code
_entity_poly.pdbx_strand_id
1 'polypeptide(L)' 'MARLGVSGSVYSDDPASRFVIVRGEVVHEGATLAPELVLEQIRPHELVLRYKGQRMRQPL' A
#
# COMPACT_ATOMS: atom_id res chain seq x y z
N MET A 1 6.45 -15.50 5.64
CA MET A 1 6.02 -14.09 5.73
C MET A 1 6.04 -13.52 4.33
N ALA A 2 4.89 -13.37 3.66
CA ALA A 2 4.83 -12.86 2.30
C ALA A 2 5.13 -11.35 2.31
N ARG A 3 6.29 -10.95 1.78
CA ARG A 3 6.67 -9.55 1.64
C ARG A 3 6.06 -9.03 0.35
N LEU A 4 5.20 -8.01 0.43
CA LEU A 4 4.70 -7.34 -0.75
C LEU A 4 5.91 -6.77 -1.52
N GLY A 5 5.99 -7.02 -2.83
CA GLY A 5 7.08 -6.55 -3.69
C GLY A 5 7.00 -5.04 -3.96
N VAL A 6 7.13 -4.25 -2.89
CA VAL A 6 7.19 -2.79 -2.95
C VAL A 6 8.61 -2.41 -3.36
N SER A 7 8.74 -1.69 -4.46
CA SER A 7 10.03 -1.18 -4.95
C SER A 7 10.24 0.30 -4.60
N GLY A 8 9.18 1.02 -4.24
CA GLY A 8 9.26 2.41 -3.80
C GLY A 8 7.92 2.94 -3.31
N SER A 9 7.97 4.05 -2.58
CA SER A 9 6.79 4.75 -2.06
C SER A 9 7.01 6.26 -2.12
N VAL A 10 5.97 6.99 -2.49
CA VAL A 10 5.92 8.44 -2.41
C VAL A 10 4.83 8.83 -1.42
N TYR A 11 5.26 9.55 -0.39
CA TYR A 11 4.37 10.15 0.59
C TYR A 11 4.24 11.65 0.33
N SER A 12 3.02 12.15 0.49
CA SER A 12 2.64 13.57 0.45
C SER A 12 1.58 13.81 1.51
N ASP A 13 1.48 15.01 2.06
CA ASP A 13 0.38 15.34 2.97
C ASP A 13 -0.98 15.24 2.27
N ASP A 14 -1.03 15.53 0.96
CA ASP A 14 -2.20 15.29 0.10
C ASP A 14 -2.36 13.79 -0.24
N PRO A 15 -3.43 13.11 0.20
CA PRO A 15 -3.67 11.70 -0.08
C PRO A 15 -3.73 11.34 -1.57
N ALA A 16 -4.25 12.24 -2.42
CA ALA A 16 -4.37 11.99 -3.85
C ALA A 16 -2.99 11.91 -4.53
N SER A 17 -2.01 12.59 -3.97
CA SER A 17 -0.62 12.61 -4.43
C SER A 17 0.22 11.44 -3.88
N ARG A 18 -0.33 10.58 -3.02
CA ARG A 18 0.38 9.42 -2.48
C ARG A 18 0.28 8.23 -3.41
N PHE A 19 1.39 7.55 -3.62
CA PHE A 19 1.41 6.29 -4.34
C PHE A 19 2.56 5.39 -3.92
N VAL A 20 2.42 4.10 -4.19
CA VAL A 20 3.48 3.11 -4.06
C VAL A 20 3.71 2.42 -5.38
N ILE A 21 4.91 1.89 -5.57
CA ILE A 21 5.24 1.07 -6.71
C ILE A 21 5.25 -0.38 -6.25
N VAL A 22 4.29 -1.16 -6.73
CA VAL A 22 4.13 -2.58 -6.40
C VAL A 22 4.25 -3.38 -7.68
N ARG A 23 5.23 -4.30 -7.75
CA ARG A 23 5.50 -5.10 -8.96
C ARG A 23 5.70 -4.27 -10.24
N GLY A 24 6.22 -3.05 -10.10
CA GLY A 24 6.45 -2.13 -11.22
C GLY A 24 5.25 -1.26 -11.60
N GLU A 25 4.11 -1.41 -10.93
CA GLU A 25 2.91 -0.59 -11.17
C GLU A 25 2.74 0.46 -10.08
N VAL A 26 2.32 1.67 -10.48
CA VAL A 26 1.96 2.75 -9.57
C VAL A 26 0.56 2.48 -9.02
N VAL A 27 0.44 2.45 -7.70
CA VAL A 27 -0.81 2.14 -7.00
C VAL A 27 -1.12 3.17 -5.92
N HIS A 28 -2.39 3.53 -5.82
CA HIS A 28 -2.90 4.54 -4.90
C HIS A 28 -3.72 3.90 -3.75
N GLU A 29 -3.98 4.68 -2.71
CA GLU A 29 -4.90 4.31 -1.63
C GLU A 29 -6.28 3.91 -2.21
N GLY A 30 -6.87 2.85 -1.67
CA GLY A 30 -8.10 2.21 -2.14
C GLY A 30 -7.90 1.09 -3.18
N ALA A 31 -6.71 0.93 -3.74
CA ALA A 31 -6.48 -0.07 -4.78
C ALA A 31 -6.43 -1.51 -4.25
N THR A 32 -6.97 -2.44 -5.03
CA THR A 32 -6.88 -3.88 -4.78
C THR A 32 -5.56 -4.43 -5.33
N LEU A 33 -4.65 -4.85 -4.45
CA LEU A 33 -3.30 -5.33 -4.81
C LEU A 33 -3.26 -6.84 -5.09
N ALA A 34 -4.22 -7.59 -4.56
CA ALA A 34 -4.42 -9.03 -4.75
C ALA A 34 -5.84 -9.41 -4.28
N PRO A 35 -6.33 -10.64 -4.52
CA PRO A 35 -7.61 -11.09 -3.98
C PRO A 35 -7.71 -10.85 -2.47
N GLU A 36 -8.75 -10.13 -2.06
CA GLU A 36 -9.03 -9.74 -0.68
C GLU A 36 -7.97 -8.85 -0.02
N LEU A 37 -7.00 -8.31 -0.77
CA LEU A 37 -5.94 -7.43 -0.29
C LEU A 37 -6.10 -6.03 -0.89
N VAL A 38 -6.40 -5.05 -0.04
CA VAL A 38 -6.57 -3.65 -0.42
C VAL A 38 -5.52 -2.79 0.24
N LEU A 39 -4.97 -1.82 -0.49
CA LEU A 39 -4.15 -0.76 0.06
C LEU A 39 -5.07 0.28 0.71
N GLU A 40 -5.18 0.29 2.03
CA GLU A 40 -6.05 1.27 2.70
C GLU A 40 -5.41 2.64 2.81
N GLN A 41 -4.11 2.68 3.13
CA GLN A 41 -3.43 3.94 3.40
C GLN A 41 -1.93 3.82 3.15
N ILE A 42 -1.34 4.88 2.62
CA ILE A 42 0.10 5.08 2.48
C ILE A 42 0.51 6.08 3.57
N ARG A 43 1.38 5.65 4.47
CA ARG A 43 1.95 6.48 5.54
C ARG A 43 3.45 6.69 5.27
N PRO A 44 4.11 7.64 5.96
CA PRO A 44 5.51 7.97 5.70
C PRO A 44 6.49 6.79 5.78
N HIS A 45 6.22 5.80 6.64
CA HIS A 45 7.13 4.68 6.92
C HIS A 45 6.45 3.31 6.88
N GLU A 46 5.16 3.27 6.58
CA GLU A 46 4.40 2.02 6.55
C GLU A 46 3.23 2.11 5.57
N LEU A 47 2.80 0.94 5.09
CA LEU A 47 1.57 0.76 4.36
C LEU A 47 0.55 0.12 5.28
N VAL A 48 -0.66 0.66 5.22
CA VAL A 48 -1.82 0.02 5.82
C VAL A 48 -2.52 -0.77 4.73
N LEU A 49 -2.62 -2.07 4.96
CA LEU A 49 -3.30 -3.00 4.09
C LEU A 49 -4.53 -3.56 4.81
N ARG A 50 -5.58 -3.90 4.06
CA ARG A 50 -6.69 -4.72 4.55
C ARG A 50 -6.65 -6.05 3.82
N TYR A 51 -6.45 -7.13 4.57
CA TYR A 51 -6.53 -8.49 4.06
C TYR A 51 -7.66 -9.24 4.74
N LYS A 52 -8.63 -9.76 3.98
CA LYS A 52 -9.77 -10.52 4.51
C LYS A 52 -10.53 -9.80 5.65
N GLY A 53 -10.69 -8.49 5.51
CA GLY A 53 -11.32 -7.66 6.54
C GLY A 53 -10.42 -7.28 7.72
N GLN A 54 -9.22 -7.84 7.86
CA GLN A 54 -8.26 -7.49 8.90
C GLN A 54 -7.28 -6.42 8.43
N ARG A 55 -7.04 -5.41 9.28
CA ARG A 55 -6.07 -4.34 9.01
C ARG A 55 -4.68 -4.79 9.44
N MET A 56 -3.72 -4.69 8.53
CA MET A 56 -2.32 -5.06 8.72
C MET A 56 -1.42 -3.89 8.33
N ARG A 57 -0.33 -3.72 9.08
CA ARG A 57 0.69 -2.70 8.83
C ARG A 57 1.93 -3.37 8.28
N GLN A 58 2.39 -2.91 7.13
CA GLN A 58 3.63 -3.36 6.52
C GLN A 58 4.62 -2.19 6.52
N PRO A 59 5.75 -2.29 7.24
CA PRO A 59 6.85 -1.35 7.11
C PRO A 59 7.38 -1.31 5.67
N LEU A 60 7.73 -0.11 5.20
CA LEU A 60 8.34 0.11 3.89
C LEU A 60 9.82 -0.27 3.87
#